data_AF-A0A8B3CYM6-F1
#
_entry.id   AF-A0A8B3CYM6-F1
#
_cell.length_a   1.000
_cell.length_b   1.000
_cell.length_c   1.000
_cell.angle_alpha   90.00
_cell.angle_beta   90.00
_cell.angle_gamma   90.00
#
_symmetry.space_group_name_H-M   'P 1'
#
loop_
_entity.id
_entity.type
_entity.pdbx_description
1 polymer ?
#
loop_
_entity_poly.entity_id
_entity_poly.type
_entity_poly.pdbx_seq_one_letter_code
_entity_poly.pdbx_strand_id
1 'polypeptide(L)'
;MKRISYYNAILSIFLLSVFISCAQAERFSLDGPSGALMTIMQDVSESSSASASSTTSGFQFSGVLQGLVSGTVQIRLNDEILSLSGNSEFQFANRIPQNQAYQLSVKFSAPDHSCKIFLGTTENPSGIASSDVSNLVVYCSTVVINGKIPGETIEIKEDGTALNFDISLSGPSGPNDPVAHVGLSTTATIDHFSPGPESYDMNFANPDSVTVTASDLAPSGLSDYYDQTYALNAIVTPSNLAVSFTLKIINNDKRIASVTRPSGGNMQYGGNDFGINGGDSSCSGYAGFASKILAGVATRVPGNADWPIAKNTKYYRADNNAFIAMSDSNGLIAYNTLYNSTGNPASNFWSGFNTDWTINANNCSDWTNNATGNGLAGDASTLIPCTTGNKLSLCIER
;
A
#
# COMPACT_ATOMS: atom_id res chain seq x y z
N MET A 1 -32.89 11.95 -9.79
CA MET A 1 -33.49 13.28 -9.48
C MET A 1 -33.98 13.31 -8.04
N LYS A 2 -33.37 14.12 -7.17
CA LYS A 2 -34.03 15.02 -6.21
C LYS A 2 -32.96 15.82 -5.47
N ARG A 3 -33.00 17.13 -5.64
CA ARG A 3 -32.23 18.14 -4.90
C ARG A 3 -32.88 18.36 -3.54
N ILE A 4 -32.10 18.59 -2.49
CA ILE A 4 -32.57 19.31 -1.30
C ILE A 4 -31.53 20.38 -0.97
N SER A 5 -32.01 21.62 -1.00
CA SER A 5 -31.37 22.87 -0.65
C SER A 5 -31.67 23.17 0.82
N TYR A 6 -30.71 23.75 1.55
CA TYR A 6 -31.00 24.49 2.79
C TYR A 6 -30.34 25.86 2.72
N TYR A 7 -31.18 26.89 2.84
CA TYR A 7 -30.80 28.30 2.97
C TYR A 7 -31.22 28.80 4.37
N ASN A 8 -30.34 29.62 4.94
CA ASN A 8 -30.56 30.79 5.79
C ASN A 8 -31.12 30.69 7.22
N ALA A 9 -30.33 31.21 8.18
CA ALA A 9 -30.59 32.39 9.03
C ALA A 9 -29.46 32.54 10.09
N ILE A 10 -28.98 33.68 10.64
CA ILE A 10 -29.23 35.14 10.57
C ILE A 10 -28.15 35.84 11.47
N LEU A 11 -27.73 37.08 11.14
CA LEU A 11 -27.13 38.19 11.95
C LEU A 11 -25.84 37.95 12.78
N SER A 12 -24.80 38.82 12.77
CA SER A 12 -24.85 40.23 13.19
C SER A 12 -23.53 41.02 12.96
N ILE A 13 -23.70 42.30 12.57
CA ILE A 13 -22.97 43.53 12.96
C ILE A 13 -21.73 44.01 12.16
N PHE A 14 -21.97 45.20 11.58
CA PHE A 14 -21.13 46.21 10.92
C PHE A 14 -19.93 46.71 11.75
N LEU A 15 -18.81 47.02 11.07
CA LEU A 15 -18.08 48.27 11.30
C LEU A 15 -17.31 48.75 10.06
N LEU A 16 -17.40 50.05 9.86
CA LEU A 16 -17.15 50.86 8.68
C LEU A 16 -15.74 51.48 8.73
N SER A 17 -15.01 51.56 7.62
CA SER A 17 -14.22 52.76 7.28
C SER A 17 -13.72 52.72 5.83
N VAL A 18 -14.05 53.79 5.11
CA VAL A 18 -13.64 54.10 3.73
C VAL A 18 -12.65 55.26 3.81
N PHE A 19 -11.56 55.20 3.06
CA PHE A 19 -10.82 56.39 2.62
C PHE A 19 -10.55 56.28 1.11
N ILE A 20 -10.97 57.34 0.39
CA ILE A 20 -10.72 57.63 -1.02
C ILE A 20 -9.76 58.83 -1.08
N SER A 21 -9.09 58.97 -2.24
CA SER A 21 -8.30 60.11 -2.77
C SER A 21 -6.79 60.07 -2.54
N CYS A 22 -5.91 60.47 -3.46
CA CYS A 22 -6.03 61.09 -4.78
C CYS A 22 -4.79 60.74 -5.63
N ALA A 23 -4.92 60.75 -6.95
CA ALA A 23 -3.81 60.74 -7.89
C ALA A 23 -3.14 62.12 -8.00
N GLN A 24 -1.83 62.17 -8.20
CA GLN A 24 -1.15 63.36 -8.73
C GLN A 24 0.01 62.95 -9.64
N ALA A 25 -0.07 63.38 -10.90
CA ALA A 25 0.96 63.26 -11.91
C ALA A 25 1.73 64.58 -11.97
N GLU A 26 3.06 64.54 -11.87
CA GLU A 26 3.90 65.72 -12.08
C GLU A 26 4.54 65.64 -13.46
N ARG A 27 4.11 66.55 -14.34
CA ARG A 27 4.81 66.91 -15.58
C ARG A 27 5.96 67.84 -15.22
N PHE A 28 7.16 67.49 -15.61
CA PHE A 28 8.33 68.35 -15.53
C PHE A 28 8.41 69.20 -16.80
N SER A 29 8.16 70.51 -16.70
CA SER A 29 8.32 71.48 -17.78
C SER A 29 9.51 72.40 -17.47
N LEU A 30 10.47 72.45 -18.40
CA LEU A 30 11.59 73.39 -18.38
C LEU A 30 11.15 74.67 -19.12
N ASP A 31 10.47 75.57 -18.41
CA ASP A 31 10.31 76.96 -18.84
C ASP A 31 11.35 77.82 -18.10
N GLY A 32 12.35 78.29 -18.85
CA GLY A 32 13.32 79.26 -18.35
C GLY A 32 13.03 80.66 -18.89
N PRO A 33 13.23 81.70 -18.07
CA PRO A 33 13.68 82.98 -18.56
C PRO A 33 15.11 83.26 -18.07
N SER A 34 15.99 83.52 -19.02
CA SER A 34 17.23 84.31 -18.86
C SER A 34 18.31 83.79 -17.90
N GLY A 35 19.32 83.14 -18.48
CA GLY A 35 20.73 83.45 -18.19
C GLY A 35 21.41 82.71 -17.04
N ALA A 36 21.74 81.43 -17.24
CA ALA A 36 22.96 80.85 -16.67
C ALA A 36 23.44 79.67 -17.54
N LEU A 37 24.65 79.82 -18.07
CA LEU A 37 25.38 78.80 -18.82
C LEU A 37 25.93 77.78 -17.82
N MET A 38 25.40 76.56 -17.78
CA MET A 38 26.01 75.47 -17.01
C MET A 38 26.74 74.54 -17.97
N THR A 39 28.03 74.83 -18.18
CA THR A 39 29.00 73.90 -18.76
C THR A 39 29.23 72.79 -17.75
N ILE A 40 28.90 71.55 -18.12
CA ILE A 40 29.50 70.37 -17.50
C ILE A 40 30.37 69.74 -18.58
N MET A 41 31.68 69.77 -18.36
CA MET A 41 32.68 69.13 -19.22
C MET A 41 32.48 67.62 -19.26
N GLN A 42 32.67 67.09 -20.47
CA GLN A 42 32.75 65.68 -20.83
C GLN A 42 33.67 64.85 -19.93
N ASP A 43 33.27 63.61 -19.70
CA ASP A 43 34.17 62.49 -19.96
C ASP A 43 33.61 61.72 -21.16
N VAL A 44 34.41 61.61 -22.23
CA VAL A 44 34.10 60.79 -23.40
C VAL A 44 34.74 59.43 -23.16
N SER A 45 33.91 58.47 -22.78
CA SER A 45 34.12 57.10 -23.21
C SER A 45 32.91 56.70 -24.04
N GLU A 46 33.06 56.81 -25.36
CA GLU A 46 32.26 56.02 -26.27
C GLU A 46 32.53 54.54 -25.94
N SER A 47 31.57 53.92 -25.28
CA SER A 47 31.41 52.48 -25.28
C SER A 47 29.93 52.26 -25.40
N SER A 48 29.55 51.82 -26.58
CA SER A 48 28.24 51.33 -26.96
C SER A 48 27.65 50.45 -25.86
N SER A 49 26.89 51.05 -24.95
CA SER A 49 25.81 50.32 -24.28
C SER A 49 24.73 50.16 -25.34
N ALA A 50 24.95 49.16 -26.20
CA ALA A 50 23.85 48.42 -26.77
C ALA A 50 22.96 48.07 -25.57
N SER A 51 21.89 48.84 -25.42
CA SER A 51 20.70 48.33 -24.82
C SER A 51 20.33 47.16 -25.71
N ALA A 52 20.80 45.97 -25.31
CA ALA A 52 20.11 44.76 -25.64
C ALA A 52 18.74 44.91 -24.98
N SER A 53 17.85 45.64 -25.66
CA SER A 53 16.50 45.18 -25.85
C SER A 53 16.67 43.76 -26.38
N SER A 54 16.76 42.78 -25.45
CA SER A 54 16.47 41.40 -25.77
C SER A 54 14.98 41.41 -26.08
N THR A 55 14.70 41.84 -27.31
CA THR A 55 13.41 41.69 -27.93
C THR A 55 12.99 40.26 -27.67
N THR A 56 11.85 40.12 -27.02
CA THR A 56 11.06 38.91 -26.89
C THR A 56 10.56 38.45 -28.27
N SER A 57 11.42 38.50 -29.28
CA SER A 57 11.09 38.22 -30.67
C SER A 57 11.06 36.71 -30.85
N GLY A 58 9.88 36.20 -31.16
CA GLY A 58 9.63 34.78 -31.33
C GLY A 58 8.41 34.31 -30.56
N PHE A 59 7.97 33.13 -30.93
CA PHE A 59 6.75 32.51 -30.45
C PHE A 59 7.00 31.66 -29.21
N GLN A 60 6.09 31.79 -28.26
CA GLN A 60 6.11 31.13 -26.97
C GLN A 60 5.43 29.77 -27.05
N PHE A 61 5.98 28.79 -26.32
CA PHE A 61 5.39 27.45 -26.17
C PHE A 61 5.05 27.19 -24.69
N SER A 62 3.80 26.84 -24.40
CA SER A 62 3.29 26.53 -23.07
C SER A 62 2.15 25.51 -23.14
N GLY A 63 1.83 24.91 -21.98
CA GLY A 63 0.82 23.87 -21.90
C GLY A 63 0.58 23.38 -20.47
N VAL A 64 0.00 22.19 -20.35
CA VAL A 64 -0.29 21.54 -19.06
C VAL A 64 0.26 20.11 -19.02
N LEU A 65 0.72 19.69 -17.84
CA LEU A 65 1.03 18.30 -17.52
C LEU A 65 -0.14 17.68 -16.74
N GLN A 66 -0.50 16.45 -17.09
CA GLN A 66 -1.54 15.69 -16.40
C GLN A 66 -1.23 14.20 -16.31
N GLY A 67 -1.75 13.55 -15.27
CA GLY A 67 -1.66 12.11 -15.03
C GLY A 67 -0.32 11.60 -14.49
N LEU A 68 0.64 12.48 -14.17
CA LEU A 68 1.86 12.14 -13.45
C LEU A 68 1.52 11.90 -11.97
N VAL A 69 1.89 10.73 -11.44
CA VAL A 69 1.61 10.38 -10.04
C VAL A 69 2.85 10.50 -9.16
N SER A 70 4.03 10.21 -9.70
CA SER A 70 5.30 10.35 -8.99
C SER A 70 6.47 10.62 -9.94
N GLY A 71 7.57 11.17 -9.40
CA GLY A 71 8.79 11.43 -10.14
C GLY A 71 8.76 12.70 -11.00
N THR A 72 9.62 12.74 -12.02
CA THR A 72 9.84 13.90 -12.88
C THR A 72 9.87 13.48 -14.34
N VAL A 73 9.21 14.28 -15.19
CA VAL A 73 9.19 14.14 -16.65
C VAL A 73 10.02 15.25 -17.25
N GLN A 74 10.80 14.95 -18.30
CA GLN A 74 11.52 15.96 -19.06
C GLN A 74 10.95 16.04 -20.47
N ILE A 75 10.48 17.23 -20.84
CA ILE A 75 10.07 17.55 -22.20
C ILE A 75 11.12 18.43 -22.87
N ARG A 76 11.17 18.38 -24.19
CA ARG A 76 12.19 19.07 -24.98
C ARG A 76 11.56 19.85 -26.11
N LEU A 77 11.98 21.11 -26.25
CA LEU A 77 11.71 21.99 -27.39
C LEU A 77 13.06 22.30 -28.06
N ASN A 78 13.30 21.72 -29.23
CA ASN A 78 14.62 21.74 -29.89
C ASN A 78 15.74 21.28 -28.93
N ASP A 79 16.57 22.18 -28.43
CA ASP A 79 17.65 21.90 -27.49
C ASP A 79 17.30 22.22 -26.02
N GLU A 80 16.21 22.94 -25.77
CA GLU A 80 15.76 23.26 -24.42
C GLU A 80 15.11 22.05 -23.77
N ILE A 81 15.48 21.76 -22.52
CA ILE A 81 14.88 20.69 -21.72
C ILE A 81 14.19 21.33 -20.51
N LEU A 82 12.91 21.04 -20.35
CA LEU A 82 12.11 21.46 -19.23
C LEU A 82 11.72 20.25 -18.37
N SER A 83 12.00 20.33 -17.07
CA SER A 83 11.65 19.29 -16.10
C SER A 83 10.34 19.64 -15.40
N LEU A 84 9.42 18.67 -15.32
CA LEU A 84 8.07 18.81 -14.78
C LEU A 84 7.85 17.74 -13.71
N SER A 85 7.43 18.13 -12.50
CA SER A 85 7.28 17.23 -11.35
C SER A 85 5.88 17.25 -10.73
N GLY A 86 4.89 17.78 -11.45
CA GLY A 86 3.52 17.91 -10.95
C GLY A 86 2.53 18.25 -12.04
N ASN A 87 1.26 17.90 -11.83
CA ASN A 87 0.19 18.15 -12.79
C ASN A 87 -0.21 19.63 -12.78
N SER A 88 0.55 20.45 -13.51
CA SER A 88 0.41 21.90 -13.55
C SER A 88 0.67 22.46 -14.95
N GLU A 89 0.42 23.77 -15.11
CA GLU A 89 0.86 24.51 -16.28
C GLU A 89 2.39 24.55 -16.37
N PHE A 90 2.91 24.66 -17.59
CA PHE A 90 4.34 24.82 -17.88
C PHE A 90 4.56 25.76 -19.07
N GLN A 91 5.76 26.34 -19.16
CA GLN A 91 6.18 27.20 -20.26
C GLN A 91 7.69 27.02 -20.52
N PHE A 92 8.07 26.90 -21.78
CA PHE A 92 9.49 26.91 -22.18
C PHE A 92 10.06 28.33 -22.07
N ALA A 93 11.31 28.48 -21.66
CA ALA A 93 11.95 29.79 -21.59
C ALA A 93 12.30 30.30 -23.00
N ASN A 94 12.69 29.42 -23.92
CA ASN A 94 13.06 29.81 -25.27
C ASN A 94 11.83 30.13 -26.11
N ARG A 95 11.97 31.17 -26.92
CA ARG A 95 11.03 31.55 -27.96
C ARG A 95 11.60 31.16 -29.32
N ILE A 96 10.75 30.64 -30.20
CA ILE A 96 11.18 30.24 -31.55
C ILE A 96 10.88 31.39 -32.52
N PRO A 97 11.89 31.98 -33.19
CA PRO A 97 11.65 33.05 -34.14
C PRO A 97 10.72 32.63 -35.27
N GLN A 98 10.06 33.62 -35.90
CA GLN A 98 9.21 33.35 -37.05
C GLN A 98 9.99 32.64 -38.17
N ASN A 99 9.33 31.68 -38.81
CA ASN A 99 9.91 30.86 -39.89
C ASN A 99 11.07 29.95 -39.47
N GLN A 100 11.31 29.77 -38.16
CA GLN A 100 12.26 28.78 -37.66
C GLN A 100 11.57 27.46 -37.34
N ALA A 101 12.31 26.36 -37.47
CA ALA A 101 11.82 25.05 -37.16
C ALA A 101 11.72 24.82 -35.63
N TYR A 102 10.69 24.09 -35.22
CA TYR A 102 10.57 23.56 -33.87
C TYR A 102 10.28 22.06 -33.90
N GLN A 103 10.75 21.37 -32.88
CA GLN A 103 10.46 19.98 -32.60
C GLN A 103 10.22 19.81 -31.10
N LEU A 104 9.05 19.28 -30.75
CA LEU A 104 8.70 18.91 -29.38
C LEU A 104 8.82 17.39 -29.20
N SER A 105 9.34 16.98 -28.05
CA SER A 105 9.43 15.56 -27.68
C SER A 105 9.41 15.39 -26.17
N VAL A 106 9.00 14.21 -25.69
CA VAL A 106 9.32 13.77 -24.33
C VAL A 106 10.73 13.19 -24.36
N LYS A 107 11.65 13.77 -23.59
CA LYS A 107 13.04 13.31 -23.49
C LYS A 107 13.18 12.18 -22.47
N PHE A 108 12.47 12.29 -21.35
CA PHE A 108 12.52 11.33 -20.26
C PHE A 108 11.16 11.28 -19.57
N SER A 109 10.66 10.08 -19.34
CA SER A 109 9.48 9.84 -18.49
C SER A 109 9.95 9.36 -17.13
N ALA A 110 9.23 9.73 -16.07
CA ALA A 110 9.47 9.17 -14.75
C ALA A 110 9.40 7.62 -14.79
N PRO A 111 10.11 6.91 -13.89
CA PRO A 111 9.94 5.47 -13.74
C PRO A 111 8.46 5.10 -13.63
N ASP A 112 8.09 3.97 -14.22
CA ASP A 112 6.73 3.44 -14.23
C ASP A 112 5.66 4.34 -14.88
N HIS A 113 6.06 5.38 -15.62
CA HIS A 113 5.15 6.24 -16.37
C HIS A 113 5.45 6.23 -17.86
N SER A 114 4.39 6.29 -18.67
CA SER A 114 4.49 6.60 -20.09
C SER A 114 3.94 8.01 -20.32
N CYS A 115 4.79 8.90 -20.81
CA CYS A 115 4.46 10.29 -21.07
C CYS A 115 4.61 10.65 -22.55
N LYS A 116 3.66 11.43 -23.06
CA LYS A 116 3.60 11.88 -24.45
C LYS A 116 3.16 13.34 -24.51
N ILE A 117 3.75 14.11 -25.42
CA ILE A 117 3.40 15.52 -25.65
C ILE A 117 2.59 15.66 -26.93
N PHE A 118 1.48 16.41 -26.83
CA PHE A 118 0.55 16.62 -27.93
C PHE A 118 0.27 18.10 -28.19
N LEU A 119 0.01 18.41 -29.46
CA LEU A 119 -0.68 19.61 -29.89
C LEU A 119 -1.95 19.19 -30.64
N GLY A 120 -3.12 19.42 -30.03
CA GLY A 120 -4.36 18.83 -30.54
C GLY A 120 -4.27 17.30 -30.51
N THR A 121 -4.31 16.67 -31.68
CA THR A 121 -4.18 15.20 -31.85
C THR A 121 -2.78 14.75 -32.29
N THR A 122 -1.85 15.68 -32.51
CA THR A 122 -0.51 15.36 -33.05
C THR A 122 0.47 15.09 -31.91
N GLU A 123 0.95 13.85 -31.80
CA GLU A 123 2.03 13.46 -30.88
C GLU A 123 3.39 13.97 -31.39
N ASN A 124 4.26 14.43 -30.47
CA ASN A 124 5.59 14.97 -30.78
C ASN A 124 5.57 16.01 -31.91
N PRO A 125 4.77 17.09 -31.77
CA PRO A 125 4.55 18.05 -32.84
C PRO A 125 5.85 18.72 -33.27
N SER A 126 5.98 18.94 -34.58
CA SER A 126 7.10 19.65 -35.19
C SER A 126 6.58 20.47 -36.37
N GLY A 127 7.33 21.51 -36.74
CA GLY A 127 6.95 22.35 -37.86
C GLY A 127 7.73 23.65 -37.88
N ILE A 128 7.13 24.66 -38.51
CA ILE A 128 7.66 26.01 -38.60
C ILE A 128 6.86 26.91 -37.66
N ALA A 129 7.54 27.71 -36.85
CA ALA A 129 6.89 28.60 -35.90
C ALA A 129 6.26 29.81 -36.61
N SER A 130 4.94 29.98 -36.44
CA SER A 130 4.14 31.05 -37.04
C SER A 130 3.25 31.81 -36.05
N SER A 131 3.08 31.28 -34.83
CA SER A 131 2.28 31.87 -33.73
C SER A 131 2.69 31.23 -32.39
N ASP A 132 2.31 31.88 -31.29
CA ASP A 132 2.39 31.27 -29.95
C ASP A 132 1.58 29.95 -29.90
N VAL A 133 2.06 28.99 -29.12
CA VAL A 133 1.43 27.69 -28.87
C VAL A 133 1.20 27.56 -27.37
N SER A 134 -0.04 27.72 -26.91
CA SER A 134 -0.39 27.71 -25.48
C SER A 134 -1.25 26.51 -25.04
N ASN A 135 -1.56 25.60 -25.97
CA ASN A 135 -2.45 24.47 -25.78
C ASN A 135 -1.71 23.13 -25.90
N LEU A 136 -0.42 23.08 -25.56
CA LEU A 136 0.29 21.81 -25.43
C LEU A 136 -0.29 21.03 -24.24
N VAL A 137 -0.37 19.72 -24.40
CA VAL A 137 -0.74 18.83 -23.30
C VAL A 137 0.27 17.70 -23.22
N VAL A 138 0.87 17.53 -22.05
CA VAL A 138 1.70 16.38 -21.72
C VAL A 138 0.82 15.41 -20.95
N TYR A 139 0.48 14.30 -21.61
CA TYR A 139 -0.27 13.20 -21.04
C TYR A 139 0.72 12.21 -20.45
N CYS A 140 0.65 11.98 -19.15
CA CYS A 140 1.35 10.90 -18.47
C CYS A 140 0.34 9.89 -17.93
N SER A 141 0.72 8.62 -17.94
CA SER A 141 -0.09 7.55 -17.37
C SER A 141 0.80 6.49 -16.74
N THR A 142 0.34 5.97 -15.61
CA THR A 142 0.79 4.71 -15.02
C THR A 142 -0.41 3.80 -14.77
N VAL A 143 -0.18 2.52 -14.50
CA VAL A 143 -1.24 1.59 -14.10
C VAL A 143 -1.56 1.81 -12.62
N VAL A 144 -2.85 1.77 -12.30
CA VAL A 144 -3.36 1.82 -10.93
C VAL A 144 -4.22 0.58 -10.72
N ILE A 145 -4.00 -0.16 -9.63
CA ILE A 145 -4.81 -1.33 -9.26
C ILE A 145 -5.39 -1.08 -7.87
N ASN A 146 -6.71 -1.03 -7.72
CA ASN A 146 -7.38 -0.73 -6.43
C ASN A 146 -6.85 0.55 -5.76
N GLY A 147 -6.53 1.57 -6.56
CA GLY A 147 -5.95 2.83 -6.09
C GLY A 147 -4.46 2.76 -5.74
N LYS A 148 -3.80 1.59 -5.90
CA LYS A 148 -2.36 1.40 -5.68
C LYS A 148 -1.56 1.71 -6.92
N ILE A 149 -0.39 2.31 -6.74
CA ILE A 149 0.59 2.59 -7.81
C ILE A 149 1.80 1.64 -7.74
N PRO A 150 2.61 1.55 -8.80
CA PRO A 150 3.81 0.72 -8.80
C PRO A 150 4.74 1.03 -7.61
N GLY A 151 5.30 -0.02 -7.02
CA GLY A 151 6.06 0.05 -5.77
C GLY A 151 5.21 -0.10 -4.48
N GLU A 152 3.89 -0.02 -4.55
CA GLU A 152 3.02 -0.35 -3.41
C GLU A 152 2.68 -1.85 -3.34
N THR A 153 2.16 -2.26 -2.17
CA THR A 153 1.71 -3.64 -1.92
C THR A 153 0.20 -3.78 -2.08
N ILE A 154 -0.21 -4.81 -2.82
CA ILE A 154 -1.58 -5.30 -2.95
C ILE A 154 -1.67 -6.56 -2.07
N GLU A 155 -2.55 -6.55 -1.08
CA GLU A 155 -2.75 -7.68 -0.16
C GLU A 155 -3.98 -8.48 -0.56
N ILE A 156 -3.85 -9.80 -0.63
CA ILE A 156 -4.94 -10.74 -0.90
C ILE A 156 -5.00 -11.74 0.24
N LYS A 157 -6.20 -12.01 0.76
CA LYS A 157 -6.39 -13.09 1.71
C LYS A 157 -6.53 -14.41 0.98
N GLU A 158 -5.81 -15.41 1.46
CA GLU A 158 -6.03 -16.79 1.09
C GLU A 158 -7.17 -17.35 1.95
N ASP A 159 -8.41 -16.96 1.67
CA ASP A 159 -9.60 -17.48 2.38
C ASP A 159 -10.74 -17.83 1.42
N GLY A 160 -10.47 -17.81 0.12
CA GLY A 160 -11.47 -17.99 -0.93
C GLY A 160 -12.38 -16.78 -1.15
N THR A 161 -12.15 -15.66 -0.45
CA THR A 161 -12.85 -14.42 -0.76
C THR A 161 -12.35 -13.85 -2.08
N ALA A 162 -13.30 -13.48 -2.93
CA ALA A 162 -13.01 -12.81 -4.17
C ALA A 162 -12.56 -11.38 -3.90
N LEU A 163 -11.44 -10.98 -4.52
CA LEU A 163 -10.99 -9.60 -4.60
C LEU A 163 -11.19 -9.11 -6.02
N ASN A 164 -11.83 -7.97 -6.20
CA ASN A 164 -11.85 -7.30 -7.49
C ASN A 164 -10.56 -6.50 -7.63
N PHE A 165 -9.84 -6.72 -8.71
CA PHE A 165 -8.80 -5.82 -9.19
C PHE A 165 -9.47 -4.81 -10.12
N ASP A 166 -9.71 -3.62 -9.61
CA ASP A 166 -10.12 -2.44 -10.38
C ASP A 166 -8.85 -1.84 -10.99
N ILE A 167 -8.70 -2.01 -12.30
CA ILE A 167 -7.51 -1.61 -13.06
C ILE A 167 -7.84 -0.33 -13.83
N SER A 168 -7.06 0.73 -13.59
CA SER A 168 -7.22 2.02 -14.26
C SER A 168 -5.87 2.61 -14.69
N LEU A 169 -5.89 3.58 -15.61
CA LEU A 169 -4.74 4.46 -15.82
C LEU A 169 -4.83 5.63 -14.84
N SER A 170 -3.69 6.18 -14.43
CA SER A 170 -3.65 7.39 -13.59
C SER A 170 -4.09 8.66 -14.30
N GLY A 171 -4.10 8.64 -15.63
CA GLY A 171 -4.45 9.74 -16.49
C GLY A 171 -4.65 9.26 -17.92
N PRO A 172 -5.18 10.11 -18.82
CA PRO A 172 -5.35 9.75 -20.21
C PRO A 172 -3.97 9.54 -20.84
N SER A 173 -3.86 8.59 -21.76
CA SER A 173 -2.61 8.33 -22.51
C SER A 173 -2.45 9.23 -23.75
N GLY A 174 -3.49 10.02 -24.06
CA GLY A 174 -3.50 10.97 -25.15
C GLY A 174 -4.85 11.67 -25.32
N PRO A 175 -4.99 12.48 -26.39
CA PRO A 175 -6.25 13.13 -26.75
C PRO A 175 -7.37 12.11 -26.97
N ASN A 176 -8.56 12.42 -26.48
CA ASN A 176 -9.75 11.54 -26.52
C ASN A 176 -9.65 10.27 -25.69
N ASP A 177 -8.64 10.14 -24.81
CA ASP A 177 -8.48 9.02 -23.88
C ASP A 177 -8.59 7.64 -24.55
N PRO A 178 -7.63 7.31 -25.44
CA PRO A 178 -7.70 6.09 -26.23
C PRO A 178 -7.67 4.86 -25.33
N VAL A 179 -8.39 3.81 -25.76
CA VAL A 179 -8.38 2.51 -25.09
C VAL A 179 -6.97 1.93 -25.08
N ALA A 180 -6.55 1.47 -23.92
CA ALA A 180 -5.32 0.74 -23.69
C ALA A 180 -5.63 -0.71 -23.32
N HIS A 181 -4.77 -1.62 -23.75
CA HIS A 181 -4.88 -3.04 -23.42
C HIS A 181 -3.86 -3.38 -22.35
N VAL A 182 -4.31 -3.95 -21.23
CA VAL A 182 -3.45 -4.31 -20.09
C VAL A 182 -3.39 -5.82 -19.92
N GLY A 183 -2.18 -6.40 -19.99
CA GLY A 183 -1.93 -7.77 -19.61
C GLY A 183 -1.36 -7.86 -18.18
N LEU A 184 -1.88 -8.78 -17.37
CA LEU A 184 -1.37 -9.07 -16.03
C LEU A 184 -0.64 -10.41 -16.00
N SER A 185 0.50 -10.47 -15.30
CA SER A 185 1.24 -11.72 -15.08
C SER A 185 1.97 -11.70 -13.74
N THR A 186 2.24 -12.88 -13.18
CA THR A 186 3.03 -13.03 -11.94
C THR A 186 4.40 -13.61 -12.23
N THR A 187 5.38 -13.32 -11.37
CA THR A 187 6.75 -13.85 -11.50
C THR A 187 6.87 -15.35 -11.27
N ALA A 188 5.86 -15.96 -10.65
CA ALA A 188 5.75 -17.39 -10.44
C ALA A 188 4.30 -17.82 -10.62
N THR A 189 4.08 -19.09 -10.91
CA THR A 189 2.75 -19.69 -10.82
C THR A 189 2.30 -19.64 -9.38
N ILE A 190 1.20 -18.94 -9.13
CA ILE A 190 0.52 -18.95 -7.84
C ILE A 190 -0.65 -19.92 -8.02
N ASP A 191 -0.68 -20.99 -7.25
CA ASP A 191 -1.74 -21.98 -7.37
C ASP A 191 -3.08 -21.34 -7.01
N HIS A 192 -4.14 -21.67 -7.74
CA HIS A 192 -5.49 -21.10 -7.56
C HIS A 192 -5.59 -19.57 -7.67
N PHE A 193 -4.54 -18.87 -8.10
CA PHE A 193 -4.57 -17.45 -8.45
C PHE A 193 -4.28 -17.30 -9.94
N SER A 194 -5.33 -17.03 -10.70
CA SER A 194 -5.21 -16.61 -12.09
C SER A 194 -5.81 -15.22 -12.20
N PRO A 195 -5.01 -14.19 -12.51
CA PRO A 195 -5.52 -12.83 -12.67
C PRO A 195 -6.36 -12.64 -13.95
N GLY A 196 -6.84 -13.73 -14.59
CA GLY A 196 -7.61 -13.72 -15.85
C GLY A 196 -6.76 -13.49 -17.11
N PRO A 197 -7.34 -13.67 -18.32
CA PRO A 197 -6.60 -13.77 -19.59
C PRO A 197 -6.03 -12.43 -20.12
N GLU A 198 -5.14 -12.54 -21.11
CA GLU A 198 -4.02 -11.63 -21.44
C GLU A 198 -4.31 -10.21 -21.98
N SER A 199 -5.52 -9.64 -21.88
CA SER A 199 -5.73 -8.22 -22.24
C SER A 199 -7.06 -7.65 -21.71
N TYR A 200 -6.98 -6.67 -20.82
CA TYR A 200 -8.10 -5.85 -20.34
C TYR A 200 -8.17 -4.54 -21.13
N ASP A 201 -9.36 -4.19 -21.60
CA ASP A 201 -9.59 -2.98 -22.38
C ASP A 201 -10.06 -1.87 -21.45
N MET A 202 -9.19 -0.89 -21.22
CA MET A 202 -9.44 0.16 -20.24
C MET A 202 -8.94 1.52 -20.74
N ASN A 203 -9.52 2.58 -20.23
CA ASN A 203 -8.97 3.93 -20.37
C ASN A 203 -9.16 4.71 -19.06
N PHE A 204 -8.70 5.96 -19.02
CA PHE A 204 -8.79 6.76 -17.80
C PHE A 204 -10.25 6.99 -17.36
N ALA A 205 -11.16 7.19 -18.32
CA ALA A 205 -12.57 7.45 -18.05
C ALA A 205 -13.40 6.19 -17.76
N ASN A 206 -12.94 5.01 -18.19
CA ASN A 206 -13.62 3.73 -18.07
C ASN A 206 -12.61 2.66 -17.61
N PRO A 207 -12.40 2.53 -16.29
CA PRO A 207 -11.59 1.46 -15.73
C PRO A 207 -12.27 0.10 -15.94
N ASP A 208 -11.47 -0.96 -15.92
CA ASP A 208 -11.97 -2.34 -16.00
C ASP A 208 -11.78 -3.05 -14.65
N SER A 209 -12.53 -4.12 -14.41
CA SER A 209 -12.43 -4.90 -13.19
C SER A 209 -12.35 -6.38 -13.48
N VAL A 210 -11.40 -7.07 -12.86
CA VAL A 210 -11.33 -8.52 -12.86
C VAL A 210 -11.47 -9.05 -11.45
N THR A 211 -12.38 -10.01 -11.28
CA THR A 211 -12.49 -10.74 -10.03
C THR A 211 -11.40 -11.81 -9.96
N VAL A 212 -10.47 -11.64 -9.03
CA VAL A 212 -9.48 -12.65 -8.67
C VAL A 212 -9.90 -13.32 -7.38
N THR A 213 -9.69 -14.62 -7.27
CA THR A 213 -9.90 -15.35 -6.03
C THR A 213 -8.59 -16.06 -5.71
N ALA A 214 -8.11 -15.94 -4.48
CA ALA A 214 -7.07 -16.81 -3.95
C ALA A 214 -7.76 -17.82 -3.04
N SER A 215 -7.74 -19.09 -3.44
CA SER A 215 -8.34 -20.16 -2.65
C SER A 215 -7.28 -20.77 -1.76
N ASP A 216 -7.58 -20.81 -0.47
CA ASP A 216 -6.72 -21.43 0.53
C ASP A 216 -6.69 -22.94 0.38
N LEU A 217 -5.50 -23.48 0.14
CA LEU A 217 -5.29 -24.91 -0.03
C LEU A 217 -4.90 -25.58 1.28
N ALA A 218 -5.08 -26.89 1.33
CA ALA A 218 -4.48 -27.68 2.39
C ALA A 218 -2.95 -27.51 2.33
N PRO A 219 -2.30 -27.15 3.45
CA PRO A 219 -0.87 -26.87 3.45
C PRO A 219 -0.05 -28.02 2.88
N SER A 220 0.73 -27.74 1.84
CA SER A 220 1.58 -28.72 1.15
C SER A 220 3.04 -28.65 1.59
N GLY A 221 3.45 -27.54 2.22
CA GLY A 221 4.80 -27.30 2.71
C GLY A 221 4.85 -26.21 3.78
N LEU A 222 6.05 -25.94 4.31
CA LEU A 222 6.23 -24.94 5.37
C LEU A 222 5.88 -23.51 4.94
N SER A 223 6.00 -23.20 3.65
CA SER A 223 5.71 -21.87 3.10
C SER A 223 4.22 -21.51 3.16
N ASP A 224 3.31 -22.47 3.23
CA ASP A 224 1.86 -22.22 3.37
C ASP A 224 1.47 -21.62 4.72
N TYR A 225 2.34 -21.62 5.73
CA TYR A 225 2.00 -21.06 7.03
C TYR A 225 2.47 -19.60 7.19
N TYR A 226 2.98 -19.00 6.10
CA TYR A 226 3.57 -17.67 6.11
C TYR A 226 3.07 -16.84 4.93
N ASP A 227 3.00 -15.53 5.13
CA ASP A 227 2.74 -14.58 4.05
C ASP A 227 3.76 -14.76 2.91
N GLN A 228 3.27 -14.79 1.68
CA GLN A 228 4.09 -14.95 0.48
C GLN A 228 4.04 -13.68 -0.38
N THR A 229 5.18 -13.32 -0.95
CA THR A 229 5.31 -12.11 -1.77
C THR A 229 5.73 -12.46 -3.18
N TYR A 230 5.04 -11.88 -4.15
CA TYR A 230 5.26 -12.04 -5.59
C TYR A 230 5.33 -10.67 -6.27
N ALA A 231 5.89 -10.63 -7.48
CA ALA A 231 5.71 -9.48 -8.35
C ALA A 231 4.52 -9.72 -9.29
N LEU A 232 3.60 -8.77 -9.30
CA LEU A 232 2.50 -8.67 -10.26
C LEU A 232 2.89 -7.65 -11.32
N ASN A 233 3.17 -8.10 -12.53
CA ASN A 233 3.58 -7.28 -13.65
C ASN A 233 2.38 -6.91 -14.51
N ALA A 234 2.28 -5.63 -14.85
CA ALA A 234 1.29 -5.11 -15.79
C ALA A 234 1.99 -4.57 -17.03
N ILE A 235 1.55 -5.00 -18.21
CA ILE A 235 2.05 -4.53 -19.50
C ILE A 235 0.90 -3.85 -20.24
N VAL A 236 1.10 -2.61 -20.66
CA VAL A 236 0.11 -1.78 -21.34
C VAL A 236 0.51 -1.56 -22.79
N THR A 237 -0.41 -1.84 -23.71
CA THR A 237 -0.27 -1.50 -25.13
C THR A 237 -1.32 -0.46 -25.53
N PRO A 238 -1.03 0.44 -26.49
CA PRO A 238 0.19 0.53 -27.30
C PRO A 238 1.34 1.35 -26.67
N SER A 239 1.21 1.81 -25.42
CA SER A 239 2.22 2.66 -24.76
C SER A 239 3.53 1.93 -24.42
N ASN A 240 3.56 0.60 -24.55
CA ASN A 240 4.66 -0.28 -24.13
C ASN A 240 5.10 -0.03 -22.68
N LEU A 241 4.16 0.42 -21.83
CA LEU A 241 4.42 0.64 -20.41
C LEU A 241 4.45 -0.71 -19.70
N ALA A 242 5.52 -0.98 -18.95
CA ALA A 242 5.62 -2.15 -18.10
C ALA A 242 5.90 -1.70 -16.67
N VAL A 243 5.07 -2.13 -15.73
CA VAL A 243 5.18 -1.77 -14.31
C VAL A 243 5.02 -3.01 -13.43
N SER A 244 5.53 -2.94 -12.20
CA SER A 244 5.46 -4.03 -11.25
C SER A 244 4.89 -3.57 -9.90
N PHE A 245 4.00 -4.39 -9.35
CA PHE A 245 3.43 -4.25 -8.02
C PHE A 245 3.94 -5.35 -7.11
N THR A 246 4.01 -5.07 -5.81
CA THR A 246 4.21 -6.13 -4.82
C THR A 246 2.86 -6.78 -4.53
N LEU A 247 2.71 -8.05 -4.86
CA LEU A 247 1.54 -8.84 -4.49
C LEU A 247 1.87 -9.65 -3.24
N LYS A 248 1.13 -9.45 -2.15
CA LYS A 248 1.28 -10.18 -0.91
C LYS A 248 0.06 -11.06 -0.66
N ILE A 249 0.26 -12.37 -0.71
CA ILE A 249 -0.75 -13.34 -0.28
C ILE A 249 -0.60 -13.48 1.22
N ILE A 250 -1.63 -13.03 1.95
CA ILE A 250 -1.73 -13.17 3.39
C ILE A 250 -2.27 -14.57 3.66
N ASN A 251 -1.42 -15.39 4.28
CA ASN A 251 -1.84 -16.68 4.76
C ASN A 251 -2.00 -16.60 6.29
N ASN A 252 -3.19 -16.95 6.77
CA ASN A 252 -3.53 -16.90 8.18
C ASN A 252 -3.50 -18.27 8.85
N ASP A 253 -3.09 -19.32 8.15
CA ASP A 253 -3.05 -20.69 8.65
C ASP A 253 -2.01 -20.85 9.75
N LYS A 254 -2.35 -21.69 10.73
CA LYS A 254 -1.53 -21.95 11.91
C LYS A 254 -1.43 -23.43 12.18
N ARG A 255 -0.34 -23.82 12.86
CA ARG A 255 -0.10 -25.21 13.25
C ARG A 255 -0.42 -25.47 14.71
N ILE A 256 -0.79 -26.72 14.96
CA ILE A 256 -0.92 -27.29 16.31
C ILE A 256 -0.02 -28.51 16.40
N ALA A 257 0.87 -28.51 17.39
CA ALA A 257 1.73 -29.65 17.70
C ALA A 257 1.35 -30.26 19.06
N SER A 258 1.44 -31.59 19.18
CA SER A 258 1.47 -32.26 20.48
C SER A 258 2.91 -32.44 20.92
N VAL A 259 3.28 -31.89 22.08
CA VAL A 259 4.62 -32.05 22.65
C VAL A 259 4.56 -33.02 23.82
N THR A 260 5.39 -34.07 23.75
CA THR A 260 5.65 -34.99 24.86
C THR A 260 6.98 -34.60 25.47
N ARG A 261 6.95 -33.80 26.54
CA ARG A 261 8.16 -33.56 27.31
C ARG A 261 7.90 -33.90 28.78
N PRO A 262 8.83 -34.60 29.44
CA PRO A 262 8.67 -34.90 30.85
C PRO A 262 8.64 -33.59 31.67
N SER A 263 7.45 -33.16 32.09
CA SER A 263 7.29 -32.24 33.21
C SER A 263 6.06 -32.66 34.00
N GLY A 264 6.18 -32.59 35.33
CA GLY A 264 5.02 -32.66 36.19
C GLY A 264 4.09 -31.46 35.95
N GLY A 265 3.14 -31.27 36.83
CA GLY A 265 2.24 -30.13 36.82
C GLY A 265 2.96 -28.77 36.89
N ASN A 266 4.25 -28.70 37.20
CA ASN A 266 5.01 -27.45 37.30
C ASN A 266 5.48 -26.84 35.97
N MET A 267 5.19 -27.49 34.82
CA MET A 267 5.54 -27.07 33.45
C MET A 267 6.96 -26.46 33.30
N GLN A 268 7.88 -26.88 34.16
CA GLN A 268 9.24 -26.40 34.20
C GLN A 268 10.08 -27.40 33.43
N TYR A 269 10.24 -27.13 32.16
CA TYR A 269 10.91 -28.06 31.28
C TYR A 269 12.43 -27.81 31.26
N GLY A 270 13.09 -27.99 32.41
CA GLY A 270 14.55 -27.90 32.55
C GLY A 270 15.19 -26.52 32.32
N GLY A 271 14.38 -25.45 32.24
CA GLY A 271 14.82 -24.06 32.16
C GLY A 271 14.54 -23.26 33.43
N ASN A 272 14.89 -21.96 33.40
CA ASN A 272 14.65 -21.02 34.50
C ASN A 272 13.19 -20.51 34.56
N ASP A 273 12.43 -20.69 33.48
CA ASP A 273 11.02 -20.30 33.41
C ASP A 273 10.12 -21.41 33.97
N PHE A 274 9.11 -21.00 34.74
CA PHE A 274 8.15 -21.88 35.41
C PHE A 274 6.73 -21.61 34.91
N GLY A 275 5.81 -22.55 35.18
CA GLY A 275 4.40 -22.37 34.82
C GLY A 275 4.19 -22.21 33.33
N ILE A 276 3.23 -21.37 32.97
CA ILE A 276 2.83 -21.17 31.58
C ILE A 276 3.97 -20.66 30.68
N ASN A 277 4.91 -19.88 31.23
CA ASN A 277 6.07 -19.36 30.49
C ASN A 277 7.08 -20.47 30.18
N GLY A 278 7.31 -21.37 31.14
CA GLY A 278 8.09 -22.58 30.90
C GLY A 278 7.46 -23.47 29.84
N GLY A 279 6.13 -23.58 29.86
CA GLY A 279 5.34 -24.24 28.82
C GLY A 279 5.49 -23.62 27.43
N ASP A 280 5.43 -22.29 27.31
CA ASP A 280 5.65 -21.59 26.04
C ASP A 280 7.05 -21.81 25.47
N SER A 281 8.06 -21.70 26.33
CA SER A 281 9.46 -21.95 25.97
C SER A 281 9.64 -23.38 25.45
N SER A 282 9.05 -24.35 26.14
CA SER A 282 9.09 -25.75 25.68
C SER A 282 8.29 -25.96 24.40
N CYS A 283 7.11 -25.36 24.25
CA CYS A 283 6.34 -25.47 23.02
C CYS A 283 7.14 -24.94 21.82
N SER A 284 7.70 -23.74 21.93
CA SER A 284 8.48 -23.14 20.84
C SER A 284 9.73 -23.95 20.50
N GLY A 285 10.44 -24.47 21.52
CA GLY A 285 11.63 -25.29 21.32
C GLY A 285 11.36 -26.65 20.68
N TYR A 286 10.24 -27.31 21.04
CA TYR A 286 9.93 -28.66 20.58
C TYR A 286 9.11 -28.70 19.29
N ALA A 287 8.18 -27.76 19.11
CA ALA A 287 7.36 -27.70 17.91
C ALA A 287 8.15 -27.25 16.67
N GLY A 288 9.30 -26.59 16.87
CA GLY A 288 10.12 -26.05 15.78
C GLY A 288 9.55 -24.75 15.17
N PHE A 289 8.55 -24.15 15.82
CA PHE A 289 7.95 -22.87 15.44
C PHE A 289 7.51 -22.10 16.69
N ALA A 290 7.45 -20.77 16.58
CA ALA A 290 7.02 -19.91 17.66
C ALA A 290 5.58 -20.25 18.06
N SER A 291 5.41 -20.74 19.29
CA SER A 291 4.14 -21.27 19.77
C SER A 291 3.92 -21.01 21.25
N LYS A 292 2.67 -21.14 21.67
CA LYS A 292 2.25 -21.09 23.07
C LYS A 292 1.65 -22.41 23.49
N ILE A 293 1.83 -22.77 24.75
CA ILE A 293 1.13 -23.89 25.35
C ILE A 293 -0.35 -23.54 25.56
N LEU A 294 -1.25 -24.47 25.23
CA LEU A 294 -2.67 -24.37 25.55
C LEU A 294 -2.93 -25.00 26.92
N ALA A 295 -2.83 -24.19 27.97
CA ALA A 295 -3.13 -24.60 29.34
C ALA A 295 -3.81 -23.48 30.14
N GLY A 296 -4.74 -23.87 31.01
CA GLY A 296 -5.65 -22.99 31.72
C GLY A 296 -4.98 -22.25 32.87
N VAL A 297 -4.87 -20.94 32.71
CA VAL A 297 -4.48 -19.95 33.73
C VAL A 297 -5.30 -18.68 33.51
N ALA A 298 -5.41 -17.83 34.54
CA ALA A 298 -6.30 -16.65 34.47
C ALA A 298 -5.94 -15.69 33.32
N THR A 299 -4.67 -15.63 32.94
CA THR A 299 -4.19 -14.80 31.81
C THR A 299 -4.48 -15.43 30.44
N ARG A 300 -4.72 -16.74 30.36
CA ARG A 300 -4.82 -17.51 29.11
C ARG A 300 -6.20 -18.13 28.93
N VAL A 301 -7.20 -17.27 28.87
CA VAL A 301 -8.59 -17.60 28.53
C VAL A 301 -9.03 -16.76 27.33
N PRO A 302 -10.07 -17.16 26.59
CA PRO A 302 -10.55 -16.41 25.43
C PRO A 302 -10.81 -14.94 25.74
N GLY A 303 -10.38 -14.05 24.83
CA GLY A 303 -10.50 -12.60 24.98
C GLY A 303 -9.31 -11.92 25.68
N ASN A 304 -8.45 -12.67 26.37
CA ASN A 304 -7.22 -12.12 26.93
C ASN A 304 -6.11 -12.02 25.88
N ALA A 305 -5.19 -11.07 26.08
CA ALA A 305 -4.04 -10.84 25.19
C ALA A 305 -3.09 -12.06 25.09
N ASP A 306 -3.08 -12.94 26.09
CA ASP A 306 -2.22 -14.12 26.10
C ASP A 306 -2.89 -15.38 25.48
N TRP A 307 -4.15 -15.28 25.06
CA TRP A 307 -4.86 -16.37 24.38
C TRP A 307 -4.15 -16.75 23.07
N PRO A 308 -3.88 -18.04 22.82
CA PRO A 308 -3.03 -18.45 21.71
C PRO A 308 -3.77 -18.75 20.40
N ILE A 309 -5.11 -18.78 20.41
CA ILE A 309 -5.90 -19.09 19.21
C ILE A 309 -6.35 -17.76 18.56
N ALA A 310 -5.88 -17.51 17.34
CA ALA A 310 -6.23 -16.38 16.52
C ALA A 310 -7.67 -16.50 15.99
N LYS A 311 -8.28 -15.37 15.63
CA LYS A 311 -9.66 -15.28 15.13
C LYS A 311 -9.73 -15.64 13.65
N ASN A 312 -10.77 -16.35 13.22
CA ASN A 312 -11.00 -16.70 11.82
C ASN A 312 -9.79 -17.35 11.14
N THR A 313 -9.10 -18.25 11.86
CA THR A 313 -7.85 -18.88 11.44
C THR A 313 -8.05 -20.37 11.30
N LYS A 314 -7.56 -20.97 10.22
CA LYS A 314 -7.52 -22.43 10.10
C LYS A 314 -6.30 -22.99 10.82
N TYR A 315 -6.52 -24.12 11.46
CA TYR A 315 -5.49 -24.84 12.19
C TYR A 315 -5.27 -26.23 11.59
N TYR A 316 -4.02 -26.58 11.42
CA TYR A 316 -3.59 -27.86 10.89
C TYR A 316 -2.64 -28.55 11.87
N ARG A 317 -2.61 -29.88 11.83
CA ARG A 317 -1.64 -30.61 12.64
C ARG A 317 -0.23 -30.41 12.08
N ALA A 318 0.71 -30.13 12.95
CA ALA A 318 2.10 -29.90 12.58
C ALA A 318 2.81 -31.14 12.01
N ASP A 319 2.32 -32.35 12.28
CA ASP A 319 2.98 -33.61 11.91
C ASP A 319 2.61 -34.12 10.51
N ASN A 320 1.39 -33.85 10.04
CA ASN A 320 0.89 -34.36 8.77
C ASN A 320 0.01 -33.38 7.98
N ASN A 321 -0.06 -32.12 8.40
CA ASN A 321 -0.88 -31.07 7.78
C ASN A 321 -2.38 -31.41 7.70
N ALA A 322 -2.91 -32.35 8.51
CA ALA A 322 -4.34 -32.61 8.49
C ALA A 322 -5.10 -31.41 9.10
N PHE A 323 -6.14 -30.97 8.41
CA PHE A 323 -7.03 -29.92 8.90
C PHE A 323 -7.69 -30.32 10.23
N ILE A 324 -7.67 -29.40 11.19
CA ILE A 324 -8.28 -29.59 12.52
C ILE A 324 -9.61 -28.86 12.58
N ALA A 325 -9.56 -27.54 12.44
CA ALA A 325 -10.72 -26.65 12.53
C ALA A 325 -10.37 -25.24 12.07
N MET A 326 -11.40 -24.45 11.79
CA MET A 326 -11.31 -23.00 11.72
C MET A 326 -11.83 -22.40 13.03
N SER A 327 -11.10 -21.44 13.60
CA SER A 327 -11.57 -20.69 14.76
C SER A 327 -12.64 -19.67 14.37
N ASP A 328 -13.53 -19.35 15.30
CA ASP A 328 -14.55 -18.31 15.09
C ASP A 328 -13.99 -16.88 15.21
N SER A 329 -14.87 -15.88 15.13
CA SER A 329 -14.53 -14.46 15.30
C SER A 329 -14.06 -14.08 16.70
N ASN A 330 -14.17 -14.99 17.67
CA ASN A 330 -13.67 -14.85 19.03
C ASN A 330 -12.36 -15.61 19.27
N GLY A 331 -11.87 -16.34 18.26
CA GLY A 331 -10.68 -17.19 18.40
C GLY A 331 -10.97 -18.46 19.17
N LEU A 332 -12.18 -19.01 19.04
CA LEU A 332 -12.59 -20.25 19.68
C LEU A 332 -12.62 -21.41 18.68
N ILE A 333 -12.16 -22.56 19.14
CA ILE A 333 -12.40 -23.86 18.53
C ILE A 333 -13.11 -24.72 19.58
N ALA A 334 -14.03 -25.60 19.17
CA ALA A 334 -14.69 -26.49 20.10
C ALA A 334 -13.66 -27.33 20.89
N TYR A 335 -13.79 -27.37 22.22
CA TYR A 335 -12.82 -28.01 23.13
C TYR A 335 -12.45 -29.43 22.72
N ASN A 336 -13.46 -30.26 22.47
CA ASN A 336 -13.27 -31.65 22.05
C ASN A 336 -12.62 -31.78 20.67
N THR A 337 -12.77 -30.79 19.79
CA THR A 337 -12.11 -30.82 18.47
C THR A 337 -10.59 -30.67 18.63
N LEU A 338 -10.16 -29.75 19.50
CA LEU A 338 -8.73 -29.52 19.74
C LEU A 338 -8.04 -30.69 20.44
N TYR A 339 -8.57 -31.18 21.56
CA TYR A 339 -7.90 -32.23 22.33
C TYR A 339 -7.96 -33.62 21.68
N ASN A 340 -8.83 -33.83 20.69
CA ASN A 340 -8.86 -35.05 19.88
C ASN A 340 -8.09 -34.91 18.55
N SER A 341 -7.51 -33.74 18.26
CA SER A 341 -6.93 -33.43 16.94
C SER A 341 -5.65 -34.22 16.63
N THR A 342 -4.89 -34.68 17.63
CA THR A 342 -3.53 -35.20 17.41
C THR A 342 -3.46 -36.73 17.34
N GLY A 343 -4.59 -37.44 17.35
CA GLY A 343 -4.63 -38.89 17.43
C GLY A 343 -4.22 -39.49 18.78
N ASN A 344 -3.91 -38.66 19.78
CA ASN A 344 -3.73 -39.08 21.17
C ASN A 344 -5.04 -38.91 21.93
N PRO A 345 -5.36 -39.78 22.92
CA PRO A 345 -6.50 -39.58 23.81
C PRO A 345 -6.42 -38.23 24.53
N ALA A 346 -7.55 -37.51 24.59
CA ALA A 346 -7.65 -36.23 25.28
C ALA A 346 -7.19 -36.29 26.77
N SER A 347 -7.41 -37.42 27.44
CA SER A 347 -6.97 -37.72 28.81
C SER A 347 -5.43 -37.74 29.00
N ASN A 348 -4.67 -37.73 27.90
CA ASN A 348 -3.20 -37.68 27.93
C ASN A 348 -2.65 -36.25 27.91
N PHE A 349 -3.49 -35.25 27.69
CA PHE A 349 -3.07 -33.85 27.66
C PHE A 349 -3.27 -33.15 29.00
N TRP A 350 -2.33 -32.29 29.37
CA TRP A 350 -2.60 -31.22 30.33
C TRP A 350 -3.55 -30.19 29.70
N SER A 351 -4.55 -29.75 30.46
CA SER A 351 -5.50 -28.73 30.02
C SER A 351 -5.77 -27.67 31.06
N GLY A 352 -6.31 -28.02 32.23
CA GLY A 352 -6.74 -27.04 33.24
C GLY A 352 -7.90 -26.13 32.80
N PHE A 353 -8.60 -26.49 31.73
CA PHE A 353 -9.80 -25.77 31.26
C PHE A 353 -11.06 -26.62 31.47
N ASN A 354 -12.19 -25.96 31.72
CA ASN A 354 -13.51 -26.53 31.49
C ASN A 354 -13.81 -26.57 29.98
N THR A 355 -14.84 -27.30 29.57
CA THR A 355 -15.21 -27.46 28.14
C THR A 355 -15.67 -26.16 27.47
N ASP A 356 -15.96 -25.12 28.24
CA ASP A 356 -16.31 -23.77 27.78
C ASP A 356 -15.10 -22.81 27.74
N TRP A 357 -13.87 -23.35 27.85
CA TRP A 357 -12.61 -22.62 27.92
C TRP A 357 -12.43 -21.72 29.14
N THR A 358 -13.32 -21.81 30.13
CA THR A 358 -13.06 -21.19 31.44
C THR A 358 -11.99 -21.97 32.19
N ILE A 359 -11.25 -21.27 33.07
CA ILE A 359 -10.23 -21.90 33.91
C ILE A 359 -10.86 -22.86 34.92
N ASN A 360 -10.24 -24.02 35.13
CA ASN A 360 -10.58 -24.95 36.19
C ASN A 360 -9.58 -24.83 37.36
N ALA A 361 -10.06 -25.03 38.60
CA ALA A 361 -9.22 -24.99 39.80
C ALA A 361 -8.14 -26.11 39.82
N ASN A 362 -8.37 -27.21 39.10
CA ASN A 362 -7.38 -28.27 38.91
C ASN A 362 -6.43 -27.88 37.76
N ASN A 363 -5.48 -26.99 38.04
CA ASN A 363 -4.46 -26.57 37.09
C ASN A 363 -3.05 -26.59 37.71
N CYS A 364 -2.82 -27.45 38.71
CA CYS A 364 -1.53 -27.59 39.38
C CYS A 364 -0.95 -26.26 39.92
N SER A 365 -1.82 -25.43 40.52
CA SER A 365 -1.47 -24.10 41.03
C SER A 365 -0.86 -23.22 39.94
N ASP A 366 -1.64 -22.96 38.88
CA ASP A 366 -1.21 -22.24 37.67
C ASP A 366 0.04 -22.86 37.03
N TRP A 367 0.07 -24.18 37.06
CA TRP A 367 1.13 -25.02 36.55
C TRP A 367 2.49 -24.77 37.20
N THR A 368 2.53 -24.37 38.47
CA THR A 368 3.79 -24.15 39.21
C THR A 368 4.11 -25.27 40.21
N ASN A 369 3.18 -26.20 40.43
CA ASN A 369 3.29 -27.25 41.43
C ASN A 369 3.43 -28.64 40.78
N ASN A 370 4.43 -29.41 41.20
CA ASN A 370 4.64 -30.82 40.82
C ASN A 370 4.73 -31.77 42.02
N ALA A 371 4.38 -31.31 43.21
CA ALA A 371 4.48 -32.07 44.46
C ALA A 371 3.12 -32.59 44.95
N THR A 372 2.06 -31.80 44.80
CA THR A 372 0.71 -32.11 45.30
C THR A 372 -0.38 -31.56 44.38
N GLY A 373 -1.62 -32.03 44.59
CA GLY A 373 -2.79 -31.57 43.84
C GLY A 373 -2.99 -32.29 42.52
N ASN A 374 -3.96 -31.79 41.74
CA ASN A 374 -4.33 -32.34 40.44
C ASN A 374 -4.37 -31.26 39.36
N GLY A 375 -4.10 -31.68 38.13
CA GLY A 375 -4.41 -30.93 36.92
C GLY A 375 -5.49 -31.65 36.12
N LEU A 376 -6.40 -30.88 35.53
CA LEU A 376 -7.46 -31.40 34.68
C LEU A 376 -6.88 -31.74 33.31
N ALA A 377 -7.20 -32.93 32.83
CA ALA A 377 -6.78 -33.38 31.51
C ALA A 377 -7.60 -32.74 30.38
N GLY A 378 -7.15 -32.93 29.14
CA GLY A 378 -7.84 -32.46 27.93
C GLY A 378 -9.20 -33.08 27.64
N ASP A 379 -9.64 -34.08 28.41
CA ASP A 379 -11.00 -34.63 28.37
C ASP A 379 -11.96 -33.93 29.34
N ALA A 380 -11.49 -32.86 30.00
CA ALA A 380 -12.20 -32.07 31.00
C ALA A 380 -12.82 -32.88 32.17
N SER A 381 -12.34 -34.10 32.44
CA SER A 381 -12.90 -34.97 33.48
C SER A 381 -11.84 -35.76 34.26
N THR A 382 -10.76 -36.18 33.60
CA THR A 382 -9.68 -36.91 34.24
C THR A 382 -8.83 -35.96 35.07
N LEU A 383 -8.75 -36.23 36.38
CA LEU A 383 -7.82 -35.57 37.30
C LEU A 383 -6.50 -36.33 37.31
N ILE A 384 -5.44 -35.66 36.87
CA ILE A 384 -4.09 -36.21 36.83
C ILE A 384 -3.30 -35.62 38.00
N PRO A 385 -2.66 -36.43 38.86
CA PRO A 385 -1.80 -35.92 39.91
C PRO A 385 -0.70 -35.04 39.34
N CYS A 386 -0.45 -33.88 39.94
CA CYS A 386 0.59 -32.95 39.46
C CYS A 386 2.01 -33.54 39.55
N THR A 387 2.20 -34.64 40.28
CA THR A 387 3.45 -35.40 40.31
C THR A 387 3.69 -36.23 39.03
N THR A 388 2.69 -36.36 38.16
CA THR A 388 2.77 -37.14 36.92
C THR A 388 3.63 -36.41 35.90
N GLY A 389 4.86 -36.90 35.69
CA GLY A 389 5.84 -36.22 34.84
C GLY A 389 5.63 -36.35 33.32
N ASN A 390 4.91 -37.34 32.81
CA ASN A 390 4.80 -37.57 31.36
C ASN A 390 3.36 -37.36 30.88
N LYS A 391 3.05 -36.13 30.47
CA LYS A 391 1.79 -35.78 29.82
C LYS A 391 2.04 -34.87 28.63
N LEU A 392 1.12 -34.94 27.67
CA LEU A 392 1.16 -34.17 26.45
C LEU A 392 0.70 -32.74 26.71
N SER A 393 1.19 -31.82 25.91
CA SER A 393 0.67 -30.46 25.82
C SER A 393 0.36 -30.13 24.37
N LEU A 394 -0.70 -29.35 24.14
CA LEU A 394 -0.96 -28.75 22.84
C LEU A 394 -0.18 -27.44 22.73
N CYS A 395 0.55 -27.29 21.64
CA CYS A 395 1.33 -26.10 21.31
C CYS A 395 0.71 -25.46 20.07
N ILE A 396 0.23 -24.23 20.22
CA ILE A 396 -0.48 -23.47 19.19
C ILE A 396 0.48 -22.44 18.61
N GLU A 397 0.64 -22.44 17.29
CA GLU A 397 1.45 -21.44 16.59
C GLU A 397 0.91 -20.02 16.80
N ARG A 398 1.81 -19.06 17.02
CA ARG A 398 1.49 -17.65 17.27
C ARG A 398 1.12 -16.88 16.01
#